data_AF-A0A509LHU1-F1
#
_entry.id   AF-A0A509LHU1-F1
#
_cell.length_a   1.000
_cell.length_b   1.000
_cell.length_c   1.000
_cell.angle_alpha   90.00
_cell.angle_beta   90.00
_cell.angle_gamma   90.00
#
_symmetry.space_group_name_H-M   'P 1'
#
loop_
_entity.id
_entity.type
_entity.pdbx_description
1 polymer ?
#
loop_
_entity_poly.entity_id
_entity_poly.type
_entity_poly.pdbx_seq_one_letter_code
_entity_poly.pdbx_strand_id
1 'polypeptide(L)'
;DSKDLIGIEVLGEKIEDVAAFHKDSFPYNEDNTLPASMEKMGIKGLRFHKYDSTLCTYCSPLIGKLLTIIAMSYKGKPFDEVEFLTGKRLRPTLNMKKSILVGQCMCALNKNHDGPQEIVKIEGCPPRPEEAALALKSIGIDIDPSFFTNLEMEGAFFMKRFKDNPEFDESYYTIP
;
A
#
# COMPACT_ATOMS: atom_id res chain seq x y z
N ASP A 1 33.95 4.81 7.65
CA ASP A 1 33.40 3.45 7.49
C ASP A 1 33.73 2.60 8.71
N SER A 2 32.80 2.49 9.64
CA SER A 2 32.90 1.58 10.79
C SER A 2 31.53 0.95 10.99
N LYS A 3 31.28 -0.12 10.24
CA LYS A 3 30.17 -1.06 10.49
C LYS A 3 30.69 -2.36 11.11
N ASP A 4 31.93 -2.34 11.59
CA ASP A 4 32.55 -3.51 12.16
C ASP A 4 32.21 -3.53 13.64
N LEU A 5 31.50 -4.57 14.07
CA LEU A 5 31.11 -4.78 15.48
C LEU A 5 32.28 -5.39 16.28
N ILE A 6 33.51 -5.29 15.78
CA ILE A 6 34.71 -5.82 16.41
C ILE A 6 34.90 -5.11 17.76
N GLY A 7 34.87 -5.91 18.84
CA GLY A 7 35.02 -5.44 20.21
C GLY A 7 33.72 -5.34 21.01
N ILE A 8 32.56 -5.70 20.44
CA ILE A 8 31.31 -5.84 21.19
C ILE A 8 31.27 -7.24 21.83
N GLU A 9 31.18 -7.28 23.16
CA GLU A 9 30.88 -8.50 23.91
C GLU A 9 29.37 -8.74 23.91
N VAL A 10 28.93 -9.85 23.33
CA VAL A 10 27.51 -10.25 23.32
C VAL A 10 27.22 -11.02 24.61
N LEU A 11 26.42 -10.43 25.51
CA LEU A 11 25.91 -11.08 26.71
C LEU A 11 24.49 -11.58 26.44
N GLY A 12 24.23 -12.89 26.61
CA GLY A 12 22.92 -13.51 26.37
C GLY A 12 22.95 -14.60 25.29
N GLU A 13 21.85 -14.76 24.56
CA GLU A 13 21.75 -15.70 23.42
C GLU A 13 22.70 -15.28 22.28
N LYS A 14 23.22 -16.25 21.52
CA LYS A 14 24.08 -15.96 20.38
C LYS A 14 23.26 -15.28 19.28
N ILE A 15 23.85 -14.29 18.62
CA ILE A 15 23.19 -13.55 17.52
C ILE A 15 22.70 -14.53 16.45
N GLU A 16 23.49 -15.55 16.11
CA GLU A 16 23.15 -16.55 15.09
C GLU A 16 21.91 -17.38 15.46
N ASP A 17 21.65 -17.59 16.75
CA ASP A 17 20.53 -18.40 17.26
C ASP A 17 19.20 -17.62 17.24
N VAL A 18 19.26 -16.28 17.22
CA VAL A 18 18.09 -15.39 17.22
C VAL A 18 17.97 -14.52 15.96
N ALA A 19 18.93 -14.62 15.05
CA ALA A 19 18.91 -13.87 13.80
C ALA A 19 17.79 -14.38 12.88
N ALA A 20 16.86 -13.49 12.54
CA ALA A 20 15.85 -13.73 11.53
C ALA A 20 16.08 -12.81 10.32
N PHE A 21 16.16 -13.40 9.12
CA PHE A 21 16.24 -12.59 7.90
C PHE A 21 14.87 -12.00 7.56
N HIS A 22 14.77 -10.67 7.64
CA HIS A 22 13.57 -9.95 7.23
C HIS A 22 13.69 -9.53 5.76
N LYS A 23 12.72 -9.94 4.95
CA LYS A 23 12.58 -9.40 3.60
C LYS A 23 12.21 -7.92 3.67
N ASP A 24 12.79 -7.13 2.76
CA ASP A 24 12.62 -5.69 2.66
C ASP A 24 11.35 -5.25 1.90
N SER A 25 10.60 -6.21 1.36
CA SER A 25 9.44 -5.94 0.51
C SER A 25 8.29 -6.91 0.80
N PHE A 26 7.08 -6.38 0.73
CA PHE A 26 5.86 -7.19 0.81
C PHE A 26 5.75 -8.14 -0.38
N PRO A 27 5.23 -9.37 -0.17
CA PRO A 27 5.07 -10.33 -1.25
C PRO A 27 3.96 -9.89 -2.22
N TYR A 28 4.25 -10.00 -3.51
CA TYR A 28 3.33 -9.81 -4.62
C TYR A 28 3.20 -11.13 -5.40
N ASN A 29 2.20 -11.20 -6.28
CA ASN A 29 2.11 -12.29 -7.25
C ASN A 29 3.28 -12.27 -8.25
N GLU A 30 3.42 -13.34 -9.03
CA GLU A 30 4.54 -13.53 -9.97
C GLU A 30 4.68 -12.35 -10.95
N ASP A 31 3.55 -11.80 -11.39
CA ASP A 31 3.50 -10.66 -12.32
C ASP A 31 3.77 -9.31 -11.65
N ASN A 32 3.93 -9.25 -10.33
CA ASN A 32 4.04 -8.00 -9.56
C ASN A 32 2.87 -7.02 -9.76
N THR A 33 1.68 -7.54 -10.03
CA THR A 33 0.46 -6.76 -10.32
C THR A 33 -0.53 -6.73 -9.17
N LEU A 34 -0.34 -7.55 -8.13
CA LEU A 34 -1.21 -7.54 -6.95
C LEU A 34 -0.47 -8.08 -5.71
N PRO A 35 -0.70 -7.52 -4.51
CA PRO A 35 -0.19 -8.13 -3.28
C PRO A 35 -0.67 -9.58 -3.13
N ALA A 36 0.23 -10.46 -2.69
CA ALA A 36 -0.06 -11.89 -2.60
C ALA A 36 -1.24 -12.22 -1.67
N SER A 37 -1.48 -11.40 -0.63
CA SER A 37 -2.65 -11.52 0.24
C SER A 37 -3.96 -11.24 -0.50
N MET A 38 -4.00 -10.22 -1.35
CA MET A 38 -5.18 -9.85 -2.13
C MET A 38 -5.47 -10.86 -3.25
N GLU A 39 -4.44 -11.42 -3.87
CA GLU A 39 -4.59 -12.54 -4.80
C GLU A 39 -5.21 -13.76 -4.11
N LYS A 40 -4.72 -14.12 -2.91
CA LYS A 40 -5.31 -15.20 -2.09
C LYS A 40 -6.76 -14.93 -1.68
N MET A 41 -7.15 -13.66 -1.50
CA MET A 41 -8.55 -13.26 -1.29
C MET A 41 -9.43 -13.44 -2.54
N GLY A 42 -8.82 -13.73 -3.71
CA GLY A 42 -9.51 -13.94 -4.96
C GLY A 42 -9.89 -12.64 -5.68
N ILE A 43 -9.24 -11.51 -5.36
CA ILE A 43 -9.46 -10.23 -6.06
C ILE A 43 -9.01 -10.37 -7.53
N LYS A 44 -9.88 -9.96 -8.45
CA LYS A 44 -9.68 -10.04 -9.91
C LYS A 44 -10.09 -8.74 -10.59
N GLY A 45 -9.60 -8.51 -11.81
CA GLY A 45 -9.90 -7.32 -12.61
C GLY A 45 -9.31 -6.02 -12.05
N LEU A 46 -8.36 -6.12 -11.13
CA LEU A 46 -7.63 -5.00 -10.55
C LEU A 46 -6.14 -5.31 -10.51
N ARG A 47 -5.32 -4.36 -10.97
CA ARG A 47 -3.87 -4.40 -10.84
C ARG A 47 -3.41 -3.26 -9.93
N PHE A 48 -2.76 -3.60 -8.84
CA PHE A 48 -2.02 -2.64 -8.04
C PHE A 48 -0.54 -2.97 -8.19
N HIS A 49 0.14 -2.30 -9.13
CA HIS A 49 1.52 -2.64 -9.50
C HIS A 49 2.47 -2.48 -8.32
N LYS A 50 3.45 -3.38 -8.20
CA LYS A 50 4.48 -3.30 -7.16
C LYS A 50 5.24 -1.99 -7.28
N TYR A 51 5.40 -1.31 -6.15
CA TYR A 51 6.12 -0.05 -6.06
C TYR A 51 7.60 -0.24 -6.44
N ASP A 52 8.20 0.81 -6.97
CA ASP A 52 9.62 0.86 -7.30
C ASP A 52 10.36 1.88 -6.42
N SER A 53 11.67 2.02 -6.64
CA SER A 53 12.54 2.95 -5.91
C SER A 53 12.25 4.44 -6.14
N THR A 54 11.27 4.79 -6.99
CA THR A 54 10.89 6.17 -7.31
C THR A 54 9.63 6.64 -6.57
N LEU A 55 8.95 5.72 -5.88
CA LEU A 55 7.91 6.06 -4.93
C LEU A 55 8.54 6.75 -3.70
N CYS A 56 8.07 7.95 -3.38
CA CYS A 56 8.54 8.66 -2.19
C CYS A 56 7.75 8.27 -0.93
N THR A 57 8.33 8.55 0.23
CA THR A 57 7.73 8.30 1.54
C THR A 57 6.42 9.07 1.75
N TYR A 58 6.24 10.22 1.11
CA TYR A 58 4.99 11.01 1.22
C TYR A 58 3.76 10.32 0.60
N CYS A 59 3.91 9.57 -0.50
CA CYS A 59 2.80 8.83 -1.11
C CYS A 59 2.59 7.44 -0.49
N SER A 60 3.57 6.93 0.27
CA SER A 60 3.56 5.56 0.79
C SER A 60 2.37 5.27 1.73
N PRO A 61 2.00 6.16 2.69
CA PRO A 61 0.83 5.95 3.54
C PRO A 61 -0.47 5.81 2.74
N LEU A 62 -0.67 6.65 1.73
CA LEU A 62 -1.87 6.60 0.89
C LEU A 62 -2.00 5.26 0.16
N ILE A 63 -0.90 4.71 -0.35
CA ILE A 63 -0.89 3.41 -1.01
C ILE A 63 -1.36 2.30 -0.06
N GLY A 64 -0.86 2.31 1.18
CA GLY A 64 -1.33 1.37 2.21
C GLY A 64 -2.84 1.50 2.49
N LYS A 65 -3.36 2.73 2.52
CA LYS A 65 -4.80 2.98 2.72
C LYS A 65 -5.64 2.51 1.53
N LEU A 66 -5.23 2.82 0.31
CA LEU A 66 -5.90 2.37 -0.91
C LEU A 66 -6.01 0.83 -0.94
N LEU A 67 -4.90 0.13 -0.68
CA LEU A 67 -4.88 -1.33 -0.62
C LEU A 67 -5.84 -1.88 0.44
N THR A 68 -5.81 -1.30 1.65
CA THR A 68 -6.70 -1.69 2.75
C THR A 68 -8.18 -1.49 2.39
N ILE A 69 -8.53 -0.31 1.86
CA ILE A 69 -9.91 0.02 1.48
C ILE A 69 -10.40 -0.90 0.36
N ILE A 70 -9.57 -1.16 -0.67
CA ILE A 70 -9.90 -2.08 -1.77
C ILE A 70 -10.17 -3.48 -1.20
N ALA A 71 -9.30 -3.99 -0.34
CA ALA A 71 -9.46 -5.30 0.27
C ALA A 71 -10.75 -5.41 1.10
N MET A 72 -11.06 -4.40 1.93
CA MET A 72 -12.28 -4.36 2.76
C MET A 72 -13.58 -4.20 1.95
N SER A 73 -13.49 -3.47 0.84
CA SER A 73 -14.63 -3.18 -0.04
C SER A 73 -14.93 -4.35 -0.98
N TYR A 74 -14.00 -5.29 -1.14
CA TYR A 74 -14.18 -6.45 -2.01
C TYR A 74 -15.33 -7.36 -1.52
N LYS A 75 -16.33 -7.56 -2.38
CA LYS A 75 -17.51 -8.42 -2.10
C LYS A 75 -17.57 -9.67 -2.99
N GLY A 76 -16.42 -10.14 -3.48
CA GLY A 76 -16.34 -11.35 -4.31
C GLY A 76 -16.63 -11.14 -5.80
N LYS A 77 -16.92 -9.90 -6.24
CA LYS A 77 -17.12 -9.56 -7.65
C LYS A 77 -15.84 -8.94 -8.22
N PRO A 78 -15.34 -9.38 -9.39
CA PRO A 78 -14.21 -8.76 -10.06
C PRO A 78 -14.42 -7.26 -10.30
N PHE A 79 -13.33 -6.49 -10.24
CA PHE A 79 -13.30 -5.12 -10.71
C PHE A 79 -13.30 -5.06 -12.24
N ASP A 80 -13.60 -3.89 -12.82
CA ASP A 80 -13.72 -3.73 -14.28
C ASP A 80 -12.39 -3.31 -14.93
N GLU A 81 -11.40 -4.21 -14.91
CA GLU A 81 -10.07 -4.03 -15.51
C GLU A 81 -9.44 -2.66 -15.21
N VAL A 82 -9.21 -2.39 -13.92
CA VAL A 82 -8.57 -1.16 -13.43
C VAL A 82 -7.14 -1.39 -12.95
N GLU A 83 -6.25 -0.42 -13.18
CA GLU A 83 -4.91 -0.43 -12.61
C GLU A 83 -4.60 0.82 -11.78
N PHE A 84 -3.78 0.65 -10.75
CA PHE A 84 -3.18 1.73 -9.95
C PHE A 84 -1.70 1.84 -10.28
N LEU A 85 -1.27 3.04 -10.70
CA LEU A 85 0.11 3.34 -11.06
C LEU A 85 0.72 4.30 -10.05
N THR A 86 1.88 3.94 -9.50
CA THR A 86 2.61 4.71 -8.49
C THR A 86 4.07 4.95 -8.90
N GLY A 87 4.73 5.94 -8.31
CA GLY A 87 6.12 6.28 -8.63
C GLY A 87 6.27 7.14 -9.90
N LYS A 88 7.35 6.92 -10.66
CA LYS A 88 7.79 7.76 -11.79
C LYS A 88 8.16 6.96 -13.05
N ARG A 89 7.91 5.66 -13.09
CA ARG A 89 8.35 4.80 -14.21
C ARG A 89 7.23 4.11 -14.97
N LEU A 90 6.08 3.90 -14.35
CA LEU A 90 4.97 3.17 -14.96
C LEU A 90 4.26 3.96 -16.06
N ARG A 91 3.58 3.23 -16.94
CA ARG A 91 2.70 3.75 -18.01
C ARG A 91 1.37 2.99 -17.98
N PRO A 92 0.26 3.65 -18.34
CA PRO A 92 -1.02 2.97 -18.53
C PRO A 92 -0.91 1.78 -19.51
N THR A 93 -1.36 0.61 -19.07
CA THR A 93 -1.35 -0.62 -19.85
C THR A 93 -2.52 -0.63 -20.83
N LEU A 94 -2.28 -0.79 -22.13
CA LEU A 94 -3.28 -0.59 -23.20
C LEU A 94 -4.54 -1.46 -23.09
N ASN A 95 -4.46 -2.60 -22.40
CA ASN A 95 -5.58 -3.53 -22.24
C ASN A 95 -6.41 -3.28 -20.97
N MET A 96 -6.08 -2.28 -20.17
CA MET A 96 -6.90 -1.87 -19.02
C MET A 96 -7.99 -0.92 -19.49
N LYS A 97 -9.15 -0.95 -18.83
CA LYS A 97 -10.21 0.02 -19.09
C LYS A 97 -9.92 1.36 -18.42
N LYS A 98 -9.35 1.32 -17.22
CA LYS A 98 -9.10 2.50 -16.39
C LYS A 98 -7.72 2.44 -15.75
N SER A 99 -7.01 3.57 -15.78
CA SER A 99 -5.70 3.70 -15.14
C SER A 99 -5.73 4.85 -14.14
N ILE A 100 -5.50 4.52 -12.88
CA ILE A 100 -5.50 5.47 -11.75
C ILE A 100 -4.06 5.91 -11.50
N LEU A 101 -3.77 7.18 -11.77
CA LEU A 101 -2.46 7.80 -11.60
C LEU A 101 -2.34 8.37 -10.18
N VAL A 102 -1.49 7.76 -9.35
CA VAL A 102 -1.36 8.16 -7.95
C VAL A 102 -0.25 9.19 -7.77
N GLY A 103 -0.65 10.42 -7.46
CA GLY A 103 0.22 11.55 -7.14
C GLY A 103 0.75 12.32 -8.33
N GLN A 104 1.26 13.51 -8.05
CA GLN A 104 1.73 14.47 -9.05
C GLN A 104 2.82 13.88 -9.95
N CYS A 105 3.69 13.03 -9.40
CA CYS A 105 4.76 12.37 -10.15
C CYS A 105 4.21 11.51 -11.29
N MET A 106 3.23 10.65 -11.01
CA MET A 106 2.62 9.77 -12.02
C MET A 106 1.74 10.55 -13.00
N CYS A 107 1.03 11.58 -12.50
CA CYS A 107 0.20 12.46 -13.31
C CYS A 107 1.04 13.28 -14.31
N ALA A 108 2.17 13.85 -13.87
CA ALA A 108 3.06 14.64 -14.72
C ALA A 108 3.73 13.78 -15.80
N LEU A 109 4.13 12.56 -15.43
CA LEU A 109 4.74 11.59 -16.34
C LEU A 109 3.82 11.18 -17.50
N ASN A 110 2.53 11.04 -17.21
CA ASN A 110 1.51 10.55 -18.15
C ASN A 110 0.54 11.65 -18.61
N LYS A 111 0.91 12.93 -18.49
CA LYS A 111 0.03 14.08 -18.81
C LYS A 111 -0.47 14.09 -20.27
N ASN A 112 0.32 13.53 -21.19
CA ASN A 112 0.06 13.46 -22.62
C ASN A 112 -0.22 12.03 -23.07
N HIS A 113 -0.75 11.18 -22.19
CA HIS A 113 -1.11 9.82 -22.54
C HIS A 113 -2.21 9.81 -23.62
N ASP A 114 -1.98 9.07 -24.70
CA ASP A 114 -2.86 9.00 -25.89
C ASP A 114 -3.41 7.58 -26.11
N GLY A 115 -3.56 6.82 -25.02
CA GLY A 115 -4.13 5.48 -25.07
C GLY A 115 -5.64 5.47 -24.84
N PRO A 116 -6.31 4.32 -25.10
CA PRO A 116 -7.77 4.20 -25.04
C PRO A 116 -8.35 4.20 -23.62
N GLN A 117 -7.52 4.12 -22.59
CA GLN A 117 -7.95 3.96 -21.20
C GLN A 117 -8.52 5.26 -20.63
N GLU A 118 -9.53 5.14 -19.78
CA GLU A 118 -9.96 6.25 -18.94
C GLU A 118 -8.87 6.56 -17.91
N ILE A 119 -8.32 7.78 -17.95
CA ILE A 119 -7.31 8.23 -17.00
C ILE A 119 -8.00 8.93 -15.82
N VAL A 120 -7.85 8.33 -14.63
CA VAL A 120 -8.29 8.92 -13.37
C VAL A 120 -7.07 9.36 -12.57
N LYS A 121 -7.08 10.59 -12.07
CA LYS A 121 -5.93 11.17 -11.38
C LYS A 121 -6.22 11.31 -9.90
N ILE A 122 -5.26 10.92 -9.06
CA ILE A 122 -5.22 11.32 -7.65
C ILE A 122 -4.13 12.37 -7.54
N GLU A 123 -4.50 13.64 -7.75
CA GLU A 123 -3.52 14.73 -7.82
C GLU A 123 -3.03 15.17 -6.43
N GLY A 124 -1.79 15.66 -6.38
CA GLY A 124 -1.16 16.25 -5.20
C GLY A 124 0.21 15.64 -4.84
N CYS A 125 0.91 16.30 -3.92
CA CYS A 125 2.22 15.90 -3.38
C CYS A 125 2.32 16.26 -1.88
N PRO A 126 1.82 15.42 -0.95
CA PRO A 126 1.14 14.14 -1.19
C PRO A 126 -0.29 14.31 -1.75
N PRO A 127 -0.89 13.24 -2.31
CA PRO A 127 -2.20 13.33 -2.94
C PRO A 127 -3.31 13.59 -1.92
N ARG A 128 -4.35 14.31 -2.35
CA ARG A 128 -5.44 14.74 -1.47
C ARG A 128 -6.43 13.59 -1.16
N PRO A 129 -6.87 13.42 0.10
CA PRO A 129 -7.90 12.45 0.51
C PRO A 129 -9.14 12.43 -0.39
N GLU A 130 -9.64 13.60 -0.77
CA GLU A 130 -10.86 13.76 -1.55
C GLU A 130 -10.68 13.21 -2.97
N GLU A 131 -9.52 13.47 -3.58
CA GLU A 131 -9.17 12.92 -4.90
C GLU A 131 -9.06 11.39 -4.86
N ALA A 132 -8.55 10.84 -3.74
CA ALA A 132 -8.46 9.40 -3.57
C ALA A 132 -9.86 8.76 -3.39
N ALA A 133 -10.76 9.40 -2.63
CA ALA A 133 -12.13 8.96 -2.49
C ALA A 133 -12.90 9.01 -3.82
N LEU A 134 -12.72 10.08 -4.61
CA LEU A 134 -13.31 10.18 -5.96
C LEU A 134 -12.79 9.10 -6.91
N ALA A 135 -11.48 8.82 -6.88
CA ALA A 135 -10.90 7.75 -7.68
C ALA A 135 -11.45 6.37 -7.30
N LEU A 136 -11.60 6.08 -6.01
CA LEU A 136 -12.23 4.84 -5.54
C LEU A 136 -13.72 4.77 -5.93
N LYS A 137 -14.45 5.89 -5.84
CA LYS A 137 -15.84 5.97 -6.28
C LYS A 137 -15.98 5.64 -7.76
N SER A 138 -15.03 6.07 -8.59
CA SER A 138 -14.99 5.78 -10.02
C SER A 138 -14.84 4.29 -10.38
N ILE A 139 -14.49 3.45 -9.40
CA ILE A 139 -14.40 1.98 -9.53
C ILE A 139 -15.44 1.24 -8.68
N GLY A 140 -16.47 1.95 -8.20
CA GLY A 140 -17.57 1.37 -7.43
C GLY A 140 -17.31 1.22 -5.93
N ILE A 141 -16.28 1.88 -5.39
CA ILE A 141 -15.99 1.91 -3.95
C ILE A 141 -16.35 3.31 -3.41
N ASP A 142 -17.52 3.45 -2.79
CA ASP A 142 -17.95 4.71 -2.18
C ASP A 142 -17.51 4.76 -0.70
N ILE A 143 -16.61 5.68 -0.38
CA ILE A 143 -16.11 5.89 0.98
C ILE A 143 -16.02 7.38 1.31
N ASP A 144 -16.13 7.70 2.60
CA ASP A 144 -15.92 9.06 3.09
C ASP A 144 -14.43 9.43 3.02
N PRO A 145 -14.04 10.64 2.56
CA PRO A 145 -12.65 11.06 2.52
C PRO A 145 -11.91 10.98 3.87
N SER A 146 -12.64 11.07 5.00
CA SER A 146 -12.07 10.96 6.35
C SER A 146 -11.39 9.60 6.62
N PHE A 147 -11.72 8.55 5.87
CA PHE A 147 -11.00 7.27 5.93
C PHE A 147 -9.52 7.39 5.53
N PHE A 148 -9.13 8.45 4.81
CA PHE A 148 -7.74 8.73 4.48
C PHE A 148 -7.02 9.63 5.48
N THR A 149 -7.72 10.20 6.47
CA THR A 149 -7.14 11.13 7.46
C THR A 149 -7.26 10.64 8.90
N ASN A 150 -8.09 9.63 9.18
CA ASN A 150 -8.28 9.09 10.52
C ASN A 150 -7.18 8.09 10.94
N LEU A 151 -6.06 8.64 11.43
CA LEU A 151 -4.88 7.87 11.87
C LEU A 151 -5.15 6.98 13.09
N GLU A 152 -6.09 7.33 13.96
CA GLU A 152 -6.43 6.51 15.15
C GLU A 152 -7.11 5.20 14.75
N MET A 153 -8.05 5.25 13.79
CA MET A 153 -8.65 4.02 13.25
C MET A 153 -7.63 3.11 12.58
N GLU A 154 -6.59 3.67 11.93
CA GLU A 154 -5.55 2.89 11.26
C GLU A 154 -4.74 2.04 12.26
N GLY A 155 -4.33 2.62 13.38
CA GLY A 155 -3.65 1.88 14.44
C GLY A 155 -4.57 0.82 15.05
N ALA A 156 -5.80 1.22 15.41
CA ALA A 156 -6.78 0.37 16.06
C ALA A 156 -7.14 -0.87 15.22
N PHE A 157 -7.17 -0.77 13.88
CA PHE A 157 -7.45 -1.90 13.00
C PHE A 157 -6.49 -3.07 13.22
N PHE A 158 -5.20 -2.77 13.39
CA PHE A 158 -4.18 -3.80 13.63
C PHE A 158 -4.11 -4.25 15.08
N MET A 159 -4.78 -3.58 16.02
CA MET A 159 -4.74 -3.93 17.44
C MET A 159 -5.57 -5.17 17.78
N LYS A 160 -6.58 -5.50 16.98
CA LYS A 160 -7.44 -6.67 17.24
C LYS A 160 -6.66 -7.98 17.37
N ARG A 161 -5.51 -8.12 16.70
CA ARG A 161 -4.66 -9.32 16.77
C ARG A 161 -3.96 -9.52 18.11
N PHE A 162 -3.87 -8.46 18.92
CA PHE A 162 -3.28 -8.50 20.26
C PHE A 162 -4.31 -8.75 21.36
N LYS A 163 -5.60 -8.65 21.03
CA LYS A 163 -6.68 -8.94 21.97
C LYS A 163 -6.57 -10.38 22.45
N ASP A 164 -6.58 -10.57 23.76
CA ASP A 164 -6.48 -11.86 24.45
C ASP A 164 -5.13 -12.60 24.23
N ASN A 165 -4.10 -11.91 23.71
CA ASN A 165 -2.76 -12.48 23.60
C ASN A 165 -2.05 -12.41 24.97
N PRO A 166 -1.73 -13.55 25.63
CA PRO A 166 -1.11 -13.56 26.95
C PRO A 166 0.31 -12.98 26.99
N GLU A 167 0.99 -12.87 25.84
CA GLU A 167 2.31 -12.25 25.73
C GLU A 167 2.24 -10.72 25.51
N PHE A 168 1.04 -10.16 25.34
CA PHE A 168 0.85 -8.74 25.12
C PHE A 168 0.38 -8.06 26.42
N ASP A 169 1.24 -7.22 26.99
CA ASP A 169 0.93 -6.39 28.16
C ASP A 169 0.68 -4.94 27.73
N GLU A 170 -0.58 -4.49 27.83
CA GLU A 170 -1.00 -3.13 27.47
C GLU A 170 -0.29 -2.05 28.31
N SER A 171 0.16 -2.37 29.53
CA SER A 171 0.80 -1.41 30.43
C SER A 171 2.13 -0.88 29.90
N TYR A 172 2.82 -1.61 29.02
CA TYR A 172 4.06 -1.16 28.38
C TYR A 172 3.84 -0.07 27.31
N TYR A 173 2.60 0.20 26.92
CA TYR A 173 2.24 1.13 25.85
C TYR A 173 1.40 2.32 26.34
N THR A 174 1.19 2.43 27.65
CA THR A 174 0.57 3.58 28.29
C THR A 174 1.63 4.39 29.03
N ILE A 175 1.70 5.70 28.79
CA ILE A 175 2.49 6.61 29.63
C ILE A 175 1.54 7.13 30.72
N PRO A 176 1.89 6.99 32.01
CA PRO A 176 1.05 7.46 33.12
C PRO A 176 0.91 8.99 33.17
#